data_AF-A0A428QQX8-F1
#
_entry.id   AF-A0A428QQX8-F1
#
_cell.length_a   1.000
_cell.length_b   1.000
_cell.length_c   1.000
_cell.angle_alpha   90.00
_cell.angle_beta   90.00
_cell.angle_gamma   90.00
#
_symmetry.space_group_name_H-M   'P 1'
#
loop_
_entity.id
_entity.type
_entity.pdbx_description
1 polymer ?
#
loop_
_entity_poly.entity_id
_entity_poly.type
_entity_poly.pdbx_seq_one_letter_code
_entity_poly.pdbx_strand_id
1 'polypeptide(L)'
;MDELNSISYIFTQQMNVVQSMVDDAELQQNHKADDGSNHRRGYPTTDHTESSKKAGDNKPSEGHYKDLPGDMELKYKRLLSTLKKRKETITHLKDEAYRVYRDKQATVFQAVLASQESKEAEKQGQTIMLFTIVTVIFLPLSFAAIFSMNAREINPESKRPISEIFSIMCNG
;
A
#
# COMPACT_ATOMS: atom_id res chain seq x y z
N MET A 1 -0.10 9.88 -4.91
CA MET A 1 1.24 10.09 -4.31
C MET A 1 1.64 11.56 -4.34
N ASP A 2 1.32 12.27 -5.42
CA ASP A 2 1.67 13.69 -5.60
C ASP A 2 1.06 14.60 -4.52
N GLU A 3 -0.21 14.38 -4.17
CA GLU A 3 -0.90 15.15 -3.12
C GLU A 3 -0.27 14.99 -1.73
N LEU A 4 0.21 13.79 -1.40
CA LEU A 4 0.83 13.52 -0.11
C LEU A 4 2.23 14.13 -0.01
N ASN A 5 2.95 14.16 -1.13
CA ASN A 5 4.22 14.89 -1.23
C ASN A 5 4.01 16.41 -1.12
N SER A 6 2.97 16.97 -1.74
CA SER A 6 2.66 18.40 -1.60
C SER A 6 2.24 18.78 -0.17
N ILE A 7 1.44 17.93 0.50
CA ILE A 7 1.04 18.16 1.90
C ILE A 7 2.26 18.09 2.83
N SER A 8 3.13 17.09 2.65
CA SER A 8 4.37 16.96 3.42
C SER A 8 5.29 18.16 3.22
N TYR A 9 5.35 18.71 2.01
CA TYR A 9 6.15 19.89 1.70
C TYR A 9 5.61 21.14 2.39
N ILE A 10 4.30 21.43 2.27
CA ILE A 10 3.65 22.58 2.92
C ILE A 10 3.85 22.52 4.44
N PHE A 11 3.71 21.32 5.02
CA PHE A 11 3.90 21.13 6.45
C PHE A 11 5.34 21.40 6.91
N THR A 12 6.32 20.99 6.09
CA THR A 12 7.74 21.25 6.35
C THR A 12 8.04 22.75 6.31
N GLN A 13 7.47 23.46 5.35
CA GLN A 13 7.59 24.92 5.24
C GLN A 13 7.00 25.63 6.46
N GLN A 14 5.80 25.23 6.90
CA GLN A 14 5.16 25.79 8.09
C GLN A 14 6.00 25.54 9.35
N MET A 15 6.64 24.38 9.49
CA MET A 15 7.48 24.07 10.65
C MET A 15 8.76 24.91 10.69
N ASN A 16 9.39 25.15 9.54
CA ASN A 16 10.60 25.98 9.46
C ASN A 16 10.33 27.44 9.86
N VAL A 17 9.20 28.01 9.43
CA VAL A 17 8.81 29.38 9.79
C VAL A 17 8.53 29.52 11.29
N VAL A 18 7.90 28.52 11.89
CA VAL A 18 7.63 28.50 13.34
C VAL A 18 8.94 28.35 14.11
N GLN A 19 9.87 27.51 13.65
CA GLN A 19 11.16 27.34 14.30
C GLN A 19 11.98 28.63 14.28
N SER A 20 12.05 29.34 13.14
CA SER A 20 12.81 30.59 13.06
C SER A 20 12.25 31.68 13.98
N MET A 21 10.93 31.72 14.18
CA MET A 21 10.31 32.65 15.14
C MET A 21 10.61 32.31 16.60
N VAL A 22 10.85 31.04 16.95
CA VAL A 22 11.34 30.65 18.29
C VAL A 22 12.77 31.10 18.47
N ASP A 23 13.62 30.86 17.47
CA ASP A 23 15.03 31.23 17.52
C ASP A 23 15.18 32.76 17.64
N ASP A 24 14.35 33.54 16.92
CA ASP A 24 14.29 35.00 17.03
C ASP A 24 13.76 35.50 18.40
N ALA A 25 12.85 34.75 19.03
CA ALA A 25 12.31 35.08 20.35
C ALA A 25 13.32 34.79 21.48
N GLU A 26 14.12 33.73 21.36
CA GLU A 26 15.23 33.43 22.30
C GLU A 26 16.37 34.45 22.19
N LEU A 27 16.69 34.92 20.97
CA LEU A 27 17.70 35.97 20.76
C LEU A 27 17.29 37.32 21.38
N GLN A 28 16.00 37.67 21.32
CA GLN A 28 15.50 38.92 21.90
C GLN A 28 15.42 38.90 23.44
N GLN A 29 15.34 37.73 24.09
CA GLN A 29 15.41 37.64 25.56
C GLN A 29 16.83 37.84 26.10
N ASN A 30 17.86 37.45 25.34
CA ASN A 30 19.26 37.59 25.77
C ASN A 30 19.84 39.00 25.55
N HIS A 31 19.23 39.83 24.70
CA HIS A 31 19.69 41.19 24.38
C HIS A 31 18.99 42.33 25.16
N LYS A 32 18.12 42.03 26.14
CA LYS A 32 17.54 43.04 27.05
C LYS A 32 18.40 43.29 28.30
N ALA A 33 19.71 43.42 28.11
CA ALA A 33 20.58 44.14 29.03
C ALA A 33 21.51 44.96 28.15
N ASP A 34 21.43 46.28 28.29
CA ASP A 34 22.29 47.27 27.61
C ASP A 34 21.87 47.65 26.18
N ASP A 35 21.17 48.78 26.08
CA ASP A 35 21.80 50.03 25.61
C ASP A 35 20.69 51.00 25.21
N GLY A 36 20.65 52.13 25.93
CA GLY A 36 19.85 53.27 25.56
C GLY A 36 20.75 54.29 24.91
N SER A 37 20.49 54.66 23.65
CA SER A 37 20.64 56.06 23.22
C SER A 37 19.99 56.34 21.87
N ASN A 38 19.32 57.49 21.84
CA ASN A 38 18.88 58.26 20.67
C ASN A 38 19.86 58.20 19.51
N HIS A 39 19.37 58.24 18.26
CA HIS A 39 19.86 59.19 17.23
C HIS A 39 18.83 59.39 16.11
N ARG A 40 18.85 60.61 15.56
CA ARG A 40 17.84 61.31 14.76
C ARG A 40 18.40 61.56 13.34
N ARG A 41 17.57 61.40 12.29
CA ARG A 41 17.65 61.93 10.87
C ARG A 41 17.21 60.82 9.90
N GLY A 42 16.49 61.01 8.80
CA GLY A 42 16.00 62.17 8.05
C GLY A 42 15.55 61.63 6.66
N TYR A 43 14.44 62.17 6.12
CA TYR A 43 13.71 61.69 4.92
C TYR A 43 14.50 61.79 3.59
N PRO A 44 13.97 61.18 2.51
CA PRO A 44 13.36 62.04 1.49
C PRO A 44 11.99 61.55 0.99
N THR A 45 11.15 62.54 0.73
CA THR A 45 9.82 62.50 0.12
C THR A 45 9.88 62.33 -1.39
N THR A 46 8.95 61.56 -1.97
CA THR A 46 8.48 61.78 -3.34
C THR A 46 6.96 61.88 -3.32
N ASP A 47 6.48 62.94 -3.98
CA ASP A 47 5.13 63.45 -3.98
C ASP A 47 4.52 63.18 -5.36
N HIS A 48 3.31 62.61 -5.42
CA HIS A 48 2.41 62.67 -6.57
C HIS A 48 0.95 62.50 -6.08
N THR A 49 0.34 63.67 -5.80
CA THR A 49 -1.02 64.15 -6.10
C THR A 49 -1.71 63.33 -7.24
N GLU A 50 -2.99 62.93 -7.24
CA GLU A 50 -4.21 63.57 -6.74
C GLU A 50 -5.46 62.62 -6.81
N SER A 51 -6.41 62.85 -5.88
CA SER A 51 -7.87 62.70 -5.98
C SER A 51 -8.56 61.33 -6.17
N SER A 52 -9.27 60.85 -5.14
CA SER A 52 -10.72 61.10 -5.00
C SER A 52 -11.29 60.52 -3.69
N LYS A 53 -12.28 61.24 -3.16
CA LYS A 53 -12.92 61.11 -1.85
C LYS A 53 -13.75 59.82 -1.72
N LYS A 54 -13.77 59.21 -0.52
CA LYS A 54 -15.02 58.91 0.22
C LYS A 54 -14.76 58.51 1.67
N ALA A 55 -15.50 59.18 2.55
CA ALA A 55 -15.57 58.97 3.98
C ALA A 55 -16.09 57.57 4.33
N GLY A 56 -15.59 57.02 5.43
CA GLY A 56 -15.98 55.74 5.98
C GLY A 56 -15.11 55.39 7.17
N ASP A 57 -15.30 56.13 8.26
CA ASP A 57 -14.85 55.73 9.60
C ASP A 57 -15.27 54.29 9.89
N ASN A 58 -14.28 53.42 10.11
CA ASN A 58 -14.35 52.25 10.98
C ASN A 58 -12.94 51.70 11.13
N LYS A 59 -12.16 52.33 12.03
CA LYS A 59 -10.93 51.76 12.57
C LYS A 59 -11.31 50.55 13.42
N PRO A 60 -10.97 49.30 13.07
CA PRO A 60 -10.97 48.23 14.05
C PRO A 60 -9.82 48.55 14.98
N SER A 61 -10.15 48.90 16.22
CA SER A 61 -9.20 49.11 17.30
C SER A 61 -8.17 47.99 17.30
N GLU A 62 -6.91 48.32 17.03
CA GLU A 62 -5.76 47.44 17.16
C GLU A 62 -5.82 46.78 18.54
N GLY A 63 -6.02 45.47 18.54
CA GLY A 63 -6.03 44.65 19.73
C GLY A 63 -4.71 44.83 20.47
N HIS A 64 -4.80 45.43 21.64
CA HIS A 64 -3.71 45.65 22.56
C HIS A 64 -3.18 44.29 23.04
N TYR A 65 -2.21 43.70 22.32
CA TYR A 65 -1.48 42.52 22.80
C TYR A 65 -0.51 42.95 23.90
N LYS A 66 -1.05 43.05 25.12
CA LYS A 66 -0.25 42.98 26.35
C LYS A 66 -0.39 41.58 26.92
N ASP A 67 0.11 40.59 26.19
CA ASP A 67 0.27 39.25 26.72
C ASP A 67 1.62 39.16 27.44
N LEU A 68 1.52 38.73 28.70
CA LEU A 68 2.62 38.41 29.59
C LEU A 68 3.57 37.39 28.91
N PRO A 69 4.90 37.57 28.95
CA PRO A 69 5.86 36.80 28.13
C PRO A 69 5.81 35.28 28.32
N GLY A 70 5.26 34.78 29.44
CA GLY A 70 5.10 33.35 29.71
C GLY A 70 3.96 32.64 28.96
N ASP A 71 2.89 33.35 28.55
CA ASP A 71 1.75 32.73 27.85
C ASP A 71 2.05 32.47 26.36
N MET A 72 2.85 33.34 25.74
CA MET A 72 3.33 33.19 24.36
C MET A 72 4.21 31.94 24.20
N GLU A 73 5.13 31.69 25.14
CA GLU A 73 6.01 30.53 25.12
C GLU A 73 5.22 29.21 25.23
N LEU A 74 4.19 29.18 26.07
CA LEU A 74 3.32 28.03 26.26
C LEU A 74 2.50 27.72 24.99
N LYS A 75 1.95 28.76 24.34
CA LYS A 75 1.26 28.63 23.05
C LYS A 75 2.21 28.10 21.97
N TYR A 76 3.45 28.59 21.94
CA TYR A 76 4.48 28.14 21.01
C TYR A 76 4.86 26.66 21.20
N LYS A 77 5.11 26.23 22.44
CA LYS A 77 5.37 24.82 22.78
C LYS A 77 4.20 23.91 22.41
N ARG A 78 2.96 24.36 22.60
CA ARG A 78 1.76 23.63 22.16
C ARG A 78 1.70 23.51 20.64
N LEU A 79 2.10 24.55 19.93
CA LEU A 79 2.12 24.57 18.46
C LEU A 79 3.21 23.62 17.93
N LEU A 80 4.44 23.69 18.45
CA LEU A 80 5.53 22.78 18.11
C LEU A 80 5.19 21.31 18.38
N SER A 81 4.60 21.02 19.54
CA SER A 81 4.19 19.64 19.86
C SER A 81 3.07 19.13 18.94
N THR A 82 2.12 20.00 18.60
CA THR A 82 1.07 19.70 17.61
C THR A 82 1.67 19.44 16.23
N LEU A 83 2.66 20.25 15.83
CA LEU A 83 3.31 20.09 14.54
C LEU A 83 4.14 18.79 14.47
N LYS A 84 4.91 18.50 15.51
CA LYS A 84 5.69 17.27 15.60
C LYS A 84 4.80 16.02 15.49
N LYS A 85 3.68 16.02 16.22
CA LYS A 85 2.70 14.91 16.18
C LYS A 85 2.09 14.72 14.79
N ARG A 86 1.75 15.83 14.10
CA ARG A 86 1.20 15.78 12.74
C ARG A 86 2.23 15.31 11.71
N LYS A 87 3.49 15.73 11.83
CA LYS A 87 4.59 15.22 10.98
C LYS A 87 4.69 13.71 11.09
N GLU A 88 4.72 13.19 12.31
CA GLU A 88 4.79 11.76 12.58
C GLU A 88 3.60 11.00 11.99
N THR A 89 2.39 11.57 12.12
CA THR A 89 1.17 11.00 11.53
C THR A 89 1.25 10.94 10.00
N ILE A 90 1.73 12.00 9.34
CA ILE A 90 1.89 12.03 7.88
C ILE A 90 2.94 11.01 7.43
N THR A 91 4.04 10.87 8.16
CA THR A 91 5.06 9.86 7.84
C THR A 91 4.54 8.45 7.99
N HIS A 92 3.76 8.19 9.04
CA HIS A 92 3.14 6.88 9.25
C HIS A 92 2.15 6.54 8.13
N LEU A 93 1.25 7.47 7.80
CA LEU A 93 0.29 7.31 6.70
C LEU A 93 0.98 7.11 5.35
N LYS A 94 2.11 7.78 5.12
CA LYS A 94 2.90 7.62 3.89
C LYS A 94 3.49 6.21 3.78
N ASP A 95 4.05 5.70 4.87
CA ASP A 95 4.62 4.35 4.91
C ASP A 95 3.52 3.29 4.71
N GLU A 96 2.39 3.44 5.41
CA GLU A 96 1.23 2.56 5.26
C GLU A 96 0.69 2.56 3.83
N ALA A 97 0.49 3.73 3.22
CA ALA A 97 0.03 3.84 1.84
C ALA A 97 1.02 3.23 0.84
N TYR A 98 2.33 3.38 1.08
CA TYR A 98 3.37 2.77 0.25
C TYR A 98 3.32 1.24 0.32
N ARG A 99 3.18 0.69 1.53
CA ARG A 99 3.00 -0.75 1.76
C ARG A 99 1.79 -1.29 1.02
N VAL A 100 0.61 -0.70 1.23
CA VAL A 100 -0.62 -1.13 0.55
C VAL A 100 -0.50 -1.07 -0.98
N TYR A 101 0.16 -0.05 -1.51
CA TYR A 101 0.38 0.07 -2.96
C TYR A 101 1.33 -1.00 -3.52
N ARG A 102 2.39 -1.33 -2.78
CA ARG A 102 3.31 -2.42 -3.12
C ARG A 102 2.60 -3.77 -3.06
N ASP A 103 1.87 -4.02 -1.99
CA ASP A 103 1.13 -5.26 -1.77
C ASP A 103 0.08 -5.48 -2.87
N LYS A 104 -0.69 -4.44 -3.22
CA LYS A 104 -1.63 -4.50 -4.34
C LYS A 104 -0.97 -4.88 -5.67
N GLN A 105 0.19 -4.29 -5.98
CA GLN A 105 0.90 -4.64 -7.21
C GLN A 105 1.40 -6.09 -7.21
N ALA A 106 1.91 -6.57 -6.08
CA ALA A 106 2.31 -7.97 -5.94
C ALA A 106 1.12 -8.91 -6.15
N THR A 107 -0.03 -8.60 -5.55
CA THR A 107 -1.27 -9.37 -5.73
C THR A 107 -1.75 -9.35 -7.19
N VAL A 108 -1.74 -8.21 -7.87
CA VAL A 108 -2.13 -8.11 -9.28
C VAL A 108 -1.20 -8.92 -10.16
N PHE A 109 0.11 -8.80 -9.96
CA PHE A 109 1.08 -9.58 -10.70
C PHE A 109 0.88 -11.08 -10.49
N GLN A 110 0.69 -11.51 -9.25
CA GLN A 110 0.40 -12.90 -8.91
C GLN A 110 -0.90 -13.39 -9.56
N ALA A 111 -1.95 -12.58 -9.59
CA ALA A 111 -3.21 -12.95 -10.24
C ALA A 111 -3.04 -13.13 -11.76
N VAL A 112 -2.21 -12.30 -12.40
CA VAL A 112 -1.88 -12.43 -13.83
C VAL A 112 -1.09 -13.72 -14.08
N LEU A 113 -0.07 -13.99 -13.26
CA LEU A 113 0.70 -15.24 -13.35
C LEU A 113 -0.19 -16.46 -13.13
N ALA A 114 -1.01 -16.47 -12.09
CA ALA A 114 -1.96 -17.56 -11.82
C ALA A 114 -2.96 -17.75 -12.98
N SER A 115 -3.38 -16.66 -13.64
CA SER A 115 -4.23 -16.72 -14.82
C SER A 115 -3.51 -17.32 -16.02
N GLN A 116 -2.20 -17.09 -16.16
CA GLN A 116 -1.38 -17.72 -17.19
C GLN A 116 -1.17 -19.21 -16.90
N GLU A 117 -0.76 -19.55 -15.68
CA GLU A 117 -0.58 -20.93 -15.24
C GLU A 117 -1.88 -21.73 -15.34
N SER A 118 -3.04 -21.13 -15.05
CA SER A 118 -4.34 -21.78 -15.20
C SER A 118 -4.61 -22.23 -16.64
N LYS A 119 -4.14 -21.50 -17.66
CA LYS A 119 -4.30 -21.89 -19.07
C LYS A 119 -3.42 -23.07 -19.44
N GLU A 120 -2.25 -23.19 -18.81
CA GLU A 120 -1.35 -24.32 -18.99
C GLU A 120 -1.87 -25.55 -18.23
N ALA A 121 -2.36 -25.35 -17.01
CA ALA A 121 -3.01 -26.37 -16.19
C ALA A 121 -4.27 -26.93 -16.86
N GLU A 122 -5.04 -26.12 -17.58
CA GLU A 122 -6.19 -26.57 -18.38
C GLU A 122 -5.78 -27.61 -19.44
N LYS A 123 -4.69 -27.35 -20.17
CA LYS A 123 -4.13 -28.29 -21.16
C LYS A 123 -3.55 -29.54 -20.51
N GLN A 124 -2.89 -29.39 -19.36
CA GLN A 124 -2.36 -30.52 -18.59
C GLN A 124 -3.48 -31.41 -18.06
N GLY A 125 -4.58 -30.81 -17.57
CA GLY A 125 -5.78 -31.53 -17.13
C GLY A 125 -6.41 -32.35 -18.25
N GLN A 126 -6.48 -31.82 -19.47
CA GLN A 126 -6.95 -32.56 -20.64
C GLN A 126 -6.04 -33.77 -20.97
N THR A 127 -4.73 -33.61 -20.83
CA THR A 127 -3.76 -34.71 -21.07
C THR A 127 -3.93 -35.82 -20.05
N ILE A 128 -4.07 -35.46 -18.76
CA ILE A 128 -4.33 -36.43 -17.69
C ILE A 128 -5.66 -37.14 -17.93
N MET A 129 -6.71 -36.39 -18.31
CA MET A 129 -8.03 -36.95 -18.62
C MET A 129 -7.96 -37.97 -19.77
N LEU A 130 -7.24 -37.65 -20.84
CA LEU A 130 -7.07 -38.56 -21.98
C LEU A 130 -6.28 -39.81 -21.60
N PHE A 131 -5.20 -39.65 -20.82
CA PHE A 131 -4.44 -40.77 -20.27
C PHE A 131 -5.33 -41.69 -19.43
N THR A 132 -6.20 -41.13 -18.58
CA THR A 132 -7.15 -41.90 -17.78
C THR A 132 -8.18 -42.63 -18.65
N ILE A 133 -8.75 -41.99 -19.68
CA ILE A 133 -9.73 -42.65 -20.58
C ILE A 133 -9.09 -43.85 -21.29
N VAL A 134 -7.90 -43.66 -21.87
CA VAL A 134 -7.14 -44.75 -22.50
C VAL A 134 -6.87 -45.84 -21.47
N THR A 135 -6.37 -45.49 -20.29
CA THR A 135 -6.02 -46.45 -19.24
C THR A 135 -7.24 -47.24 -18.74
N VAL A 136 -8.42 -46.62 -18.57
CA VAL A 136 -9.65 -47.31 -18.13
C VAL A 136 -10.16 -48.30 -19.17
N ILE A 137 -9.97 -48.03 -20.47
CA ILE A 137 -10.36 -48.97 -21.53
C ILE A 137 -9.31 -50.08 -21.67
N PHE A 138 -8.03 -49.72 -21.68
CA PHE A 138 -6.95 -50.66 -21.97
C PHE A 138 -6.55 -51.50 -20.78
N LEU A 139 -6.53 -51.00 -19.53
CA LEU A 139 -6.13 -51.83 -18.38
C LEU A 139 -7.01 -53.08 -18.19
N PRO A 140 -8.35 -53.02 -18.27
CA PRO A 140 -9.18 -54.22 -18.18
C PRO A 140 -8.91 -55.21 -19.33
N LEU A 141 -8.68 -54.68 -20.54
CA LEU A 141 -8.36 -55.50 -21.73
C LEU A 141 -6.95 -56.10 -21.65
N SER A 142 -5.98 -55.37 -21.10
CA SER A 142 -4.61 -55.83 -20.84
C SER A 142 -4.60 -56.96 -19.82
N PHE A 143 -5.45 -56.88 -18.78
CA PHE A 143 -5.66 -57.98 -17.87
C PHE A 143 -6.23 -59.19 -18.63
N ALA A 144 -7.28 -59.00 -19.43
CA ALA A 144 -7.88 -60.07 -20.23
C ALA A 144 -6.88 -60.75 -21.18
N ALA A 145 -5.93 -60.02 -21.79
CA ALA A 145 -4.90 -60.61 -22.65
C ALA A 145 -3.99 -61.60 -21.91
N ILE A 146 -3.62 -61.30 -20.66
CA ILE A 146 -2.79 -62.17 -19.82
C ILE A 146 -3.55 -63.45 -19.42
N PHE A 147 -4.85 -63.36 -19.08
CA PHE A 147 -5.66 -64.54 -18.77
C PHE A 147 -6.09 -65.32 -20.03
N SER A 148 -6.23 -64.65 -21.17
CA SER A 148 -6.62 -65.26 -22.44
C SER A 148 -5.50 -66.15 -23.02
N MET A 149 -4.23 -65.78 -22.81
CA MET A 149 -3.08 -66.62 -23.21
C MET A 149 -3.04 -67.96 -22.46
N ASN A 150 -3.38 -67.97 -21.16
CA ASN A 150 -3.45 -69.19 -20.36
C ASN A 150 -4.75 -70.01 -20.59
N ALA A 151 -5.81 -69.40 -21.15
CA ALA A 151 -7.04 -70.14 -21.49
C ALA A 151 -6.85 -71.17 -22.62
N ARG A 152 -5.85 -70.97 -23.50
CA ARG A 152 -5.50 -71.93 -24.57
C ARG A 152 -4.90 -73.22 -24.03
N GLU A 153 -4.23 -73.18 -22.88
CA GLU A 153 -3.74 -74.38 -22.19
C GLU A 153 -4.87 -75.12 -21.45
N ILE A 154 -5.91 -74.41 -21.04
CA ILE A 154 -7.10 -74.98 -20.36
C ILE A 154 -8.09 -75.59 -21.37
N ASN A 155 -8.07 -75.17 -22.64
CA ASN A 155 -8.87 -75.75 -23.74
C ASN A 155 -8.00 -75.94 -25.01
N PRO A 156 -7.13 -76.97 -25.07
CA PRO A 156 -6.31 -77.24 -26.25
C PRO A 156 -7.12 -77.78 -27.43
N GLU A 157 -8.26 -78.43 -27.16
CA GLU A 157 -9.22 -78.93 -28.13
C GLU A 157 -10.56 -78.24 -27.83
N SER A 158 -11.03 -77.41 -28.75
CA SER A 158 -12.25 -76.58 -28.67
C SER A 158 -13.57 -77.39 -28.64
N LYS A 159 -13.61 -78.51 -27.91
CA LYS A 159 -14.71 -79.47 -27.87
C LYS A 159 -15.22 -79.83 -26.49
N ARG A 160 -14.65 -79.31 -25.39
CA ARG A 160 -15.18 -79.60 -24.04
C ARG A 160 -16.10 -78.46 -23.57
N PRO A 161 -17.40 -78.71 -23.38
CA PRO A 161 -18.29 -77.70 -22.83
C PRO A 161 -17.88 -77.37 -21.39
N ILE A 162 -18.08 -76.12 -20.97
CA ILE A 162 -17.71 -75.59 -19.66
C ILE A 162 -18.29 -76.44 -18.51
N SER A 163 -19.43 -77.09 -18.72
CA SER A 163 -20.05 -78.03 -17.78
C SER A 163 -19.18 -79.24 -17.46
N GLU A 164 -18.42 -79.75 -18.42
CA GLU A 164 -17.56 -80.93 -18.26
C GLU A 164 -16.27 -80.57 -17.50
N ILE A 165 -15.73 -79.37 -17.74
CA ILE A 165 -14.58 -78.84 -17.02
C ILE A 165 -14.94 -78.55 -15.55
N PHE A 166 -16.12 -77.96 -15.30
CA PHE A 166 -16.61 -77.70 -13.94
C PHE A 166 -16.84 -79.01 -13.16
N SER A 167 -17.34 -80.06 -13.82
CA SER A 167 -17.54 -81.36 -13.19
C SER A 167 -16.23 -82.05 -12.79
N ILE A 168 -15.11 -81.79 -13.48
CA ILE A 168 -13.78 -82.31 -13.13
C ILE A 168 -13.18 -81.52 -11.95
N MET A 169 -13.39 -80.20 -11.89
CA MET A 169 -12.85 -79.36 -10.81
C MET A 169 -13.60 -79.51 -9.49
N CYS A 170 -14.90 -79.82 -9.51
CA CYS A 170 -15.73 -79.90 -8.31
C CYS A 170 -15.91 -81.32 -7.73
N ASN A 171 -15.30 -82.34 -8.33
CA ASN A 171 -15.43 -83.74 -7.90
C ASN A 171 -14.08 -84.44 -7.69
N GLY A 172 -13.05 -83.66 -7.36
CA GLY A 172 -11.73 -84.13 -6.89
C GLY A 172 -11.55 -83.82 -5.42
#